data_AF-A0A7L3KKF3-F1
#
_entry.id   AF-A0A7L3KKF3-F1
#
_cell.length_a   1.000
_cell.length_b   1.000
_cell.length_c   1.000
_cell.angle_alpha   90.00
_cell.angle_beta   90.00
_cell.angle_gamma   90.00
#
_symmetry.space_group_name_H-M   'P 1'
#
loop_
_entity.id
_entity.type
_entity.pdbx_description
1 polymer ?
#
loop_
_entity_poly.entity_id
_entity_poly.type
_entity_poly.pdbx_seq_one_letter_code
_entity_poly.pdbx_strand_id
1 'polypeptide(L)' 'ELLYETLQKSGRNFWIGLWVPAAGKDWTWADGSRPDRDWFQLDLRERPGKCGTIRSSRIIPQECDLKLQWICQKEATEL' A
#
# COMPACT_ATOMS: atom_id res chain seq x y z
N GLU A 1 15.19 4.17 -2.48
CA GLU A 1 15.43 5.10 -3.60
C GLU A 1 14.88 4.59 -4.94
N LEU A 2 15.34 3.44 -5.42
CA LEU A 2 14.90 2.83 -6.70
C LEU A 2 13.37 2.67 -6.86
N LEU A 3 12.68 2.24 -5.80
CA LEU A 3 11.22 2.05 -5.82
C LEU A 3 10.49 3.38 -6.06
N TYR A 4 10.96 4.46 -5.44
CA TYR A 4 10.34 5.78 -5.53
C TYR A 4 10.47 6.35 -6.95
N GLU A 5 11.67 6.27 -7.54
CA GLU A 5 11.90 6.72 -8.91
C GLU A 5 11.08 5.93 -9.94
N THR A 6 10.96 4.61 -9.73
CA THR A 6 10.16 3.73 -10.60
C THR A 6 8.67 4.09 -10.51
N LEU A 7 8.16 4.34 -9.30
CA LEU A 7 6.78 4.71 -9.07
C LEU A 7 6.44 6.10 -9.64
N GLN A 8 7.33 7.09 -9.48
CA GLN A 8 7.14 8.44 -10.02
C GLN A 8 7.00 8.45 -11.54
N LYS A 9 7.81 7.67 -12.26
CA LYS A 9 7.78 7.64 -13.74
C LYS A 9 6.55 6.97 -14.32
N SER A 10 5.91 6.05 -13.59
CA SER A 10 4.80 5.26 -14.13
C SER A 10 3.46 5.99 -14.22
N GLY A 11 3.17 6.90 -13.27
CA GLY A 11 1.83 7.46 -13.07
C GLY A 11 0.73 6.44 -12.73
N ARG A 12 1.09 5.17 -12.51
CA ARG A 12 0.15 4.05 -12.28
C ARG A 12 0.02 3.72 -10.81
N ASN A 13 -1.11 3.10 -10.47
CA ASN A 13 -1.34 2.52 -9.15
C ASN A 13 -0.81 1.08 -9.13
N PHE A 14 -0.06 0.74 -8.08
CA PHE A 14 0.38 -0.63 -7.81
C PHE A 14 -0.17 -1.10 -6.49
N TRP A 15 -0.64 -2.34 -6.44
CA TRP A 15 -0.97 -2.99 -5.18
C TRP A 15 0.27 -3.13 -4.30
N ILE A 16 0.07 -2.87 -3.02
CA ILE A 16 0.99 -3.19 -1.93
C ILE A 16 0.23 -4.02 -0.90
N GLY A 17 0.95 -4.66 0.02
CA GLY A 17 0.34 -5.54 1.04
C GLY A 17 -0.42 -4.80 2.14
N LEU A 18 -1.20 -3.76 1.82
CA LEU A 18 -1.91 -2.91 2.78
C LEU A 18 -3.43 -3.02 2.54
N TRP A 19 -4.24 -3.24 3.59
CA TRP A 19 -5.71 -3.21 3.49
C TRP A 19 -6.34 -2.69 4.78
N VAL A 20 -7.61 -2.28 4.70
CA VAL A 20 -8.46 -2.01 5.86
C VAL A 20 -9.42 -3.19 6.03
N PRO A 21 -9.34 -3.95 7.14
CA PRO A 21 -10.29 -5.01 7.40
C PRO A 21 -11.73 -4.49 7.36
N ALA A 22 -12.68 -5.29 6.89
CA ALA A 22 -14.09 -4.86 6.79
C ALA A 22 -14.72 -4.50 8.15
N ALA A 23 -14.25 -5.13 9.24
CA ALA A 23 -14.61 -4.81 10.62
C ALA A 23 -13.58 -3.91 11.33
N GLY A 24 -12.52 -3.51 10.63
CA GLY A 24 -11.41 -2.74 11.16
C GLY A 24 -11.63 -1.23 11.02
N LYS A 25 -10.84 -0.48 11.78
CA LYS A 25 -10.78 0.99 11.72
C LYS A 25 -9.50 1.47 11.02
N ASP A 26 -8.42 0.71 11.14
CA ASP A 26 -7.10 1.10 10.65
C ASP A 26 -6.59 0.19 9.54
N TRP A 27 -5.60 0.71 8.80
CA TRP A 27 -4.82 -0.09 7.85
C TRP A 27 -4.01 -1.16 8.56
N THR A 28 -3.80 -2.26 7.85
CA THR A 28 -3.00 -3.40 8.30
C THR A 28 -2.10 -3.84 7.15
N TRP A 29 -0.86 -4.22 7.48
CA TRP A 29 0.07 -4.84 6.54
C TRP A 29 -0.08 -6.36 6.49
N ALA A 30 0.24 -6.96 5.34
CA ALA A 30 -0.01 -8.39 5.06
C ALA A 30 0.95 -9.31 5.79
N ASP A 31 2.09 -8.76 6.18
CA ASP A 31 3.08 -9.40 7.02
C ASP A 31 2.77 -9.27 8.52
N GLY A 32 1.70 -8.57 8.90
CA GLY A 32 1.31 -8.32 10.29
C GLY A 32 2.12 -7.22 10.98
N SER A 33 3.01 -6.52 10.26
CA SER A 33 3.73 -5.38 10.80
C SER A 33 2.79 -4.21 11.10
N ARG A 34 3.17 -3.37 12.07
CA ARG A 34 2.36 -2.20 12.45
C ARG A 34 2.61 -1.08 11.44
N PRO A 35 1.57 -0.51 10.82
CA PRO A 35 1.74 0.63 9.93
C PRO A 35 2.23 1.86 10.69
N ASP A 36 3.28 2.52 10.18
CA ASP A 36 3.78 3.78 10.71
C ASP A 36 2.87 4.93 10.25
N ARG A 37 2.17 5.55 11.19
CA ARG A 37 1.17 6.60 10.92
C ARG A 37 1.80 7.86 10.33
N ASP A 38 3.09 8.12 10.54
CA ASP A 38 3.74 9.36 10.08
C ASP A 38 4.05 9.35 8.58
N TRP A 39 4.23 8.16 7.99
CA TRP A 39 4.40 8.00 6.53
C TRP A 39 3.10 8.23 5.77
N PHE A 40 2.01 8.09 6.50
CA PHE A 40 0.67 8.11 6.03
C PHE A 40 0.08 9.49 6.32
N GLN A 41 0.48 10.51 5.54
CA GLN A 41 -0.32 11.74 5.31
C GLN A 41 -1.59 11.39 4.51
N LEU A 42 -2.29 10.41 5.03
CA LEU A 42 -3.27 9.60 4.35
C LEU A 42 -4.56 10.28 4.74
N ASP A 43 -5.15 10.93 3.74
CA ASP A 43 -6.51 11.46 3.82
C ASP A 43 -7.48 10.26 3.89
N LEU A 44 -7.40 9.57 5.02
CA LEU A 44 -8.10 8.35 5.36
C LEU A 44 -9.34 8.72 6.11
N ARG A 45 -10.27 9.29 5.36
CA ARG A 45 -11.66 8.95 5.64
C ARG A 45 -11.78 7.45 5.40
N GLU A 46 -11.58 6.70 6.49
CA GLU A 46 -11.61 5.25 6.58
C GLU A 46 -12.74 4.70 5.72
N ARG A 47 -12.39 3.83 4.77
CA ARG A 47 -13.37 3.03 4.05
C ARG A 47 -13.05 1.58 4.37
N PRO A 48 -13.79 0.96 5.31
CA PRO A 48 -13.63 -0.46 5.58
C PRO A 48 -13.73 -1.28 4.29
N GLY A 49 -12.92 -2.34 4.18
CA GLY A 49 -12.92 -3.23 3.02
C GLY A 49 -12.22 -2.67 1.78
N LYS A 50 -11.28 -1.73 1.92
CA LYS A 50 -10.42 -1.26 0.82
C LYS A 50 -9.03 -1.85 0.89
N CYS A 51 -8.42 -1.96 -0.29
CA CYS A 51 -7.02 -2.32 -0.45
C CYS A 51 -6.20 -1.08 -0.83
N GLY A 52 -4.94 -1.06 -0.42
CA GLY A 52 -4.03 0.07 -0.59
C GLY A 52 -3.22 -0.07 -1.86
N THR A 53 -3.23 0.97 -2.69
CA THR A 53 -2.29 1.12 -3.80
C THR A 53 -1.30 2.23 -3.54
N ILE A 54 -0.12 2.17 -4.16
CA ILE A 54 0.84 3.26 -4.17
C ILE A 54 0.95 3.89 -5.56
N ARG A 55 1.01 5.22 -5.60
CA ARG A 55 1.32 6.02 -6.80
C ARG A 55 2.13 7.24 -6.45
N SER A 56 3.29 7.38 -7.10
CA SER A 56 4.32 8.44 -6.91
C SER A 56 4.93 8.49 -5.50
N SER A 57 4.10 8.60 -4.47
CA SER A 57 4.46 8.61 -3.05
C SER A 57 3.24 8.52 -2.12
N ARG A 58 2.05 8.36 -2.69
CA ARG A 58 0.78 8.42 -1.95
C ARG A 58 0.13 7.05 -1.94
N ILE A 59 -0.44 6.71 -0.79
CA ILE A 59 -1.34 5.57 -0.68
C ILE A 59 -2.73 6.01 -1.14
N ILE A 60 -3.33 5.24 -2.04
CA ILE A 60 -4.65 5.48 -2.60
C ILE A 60 -5.51 4.25 -2.32
N PRO A 61 -6.62 4.38 -1.57
CA PRO A 61 -7.56 3.29 -1.35
C PRO A 61 -8.30 2.93 -2.63
N GLN A 62 -8.47 1.63 -2.88
CA GLN A 62 -9.15 1.08 -4.05
C GLN A 62 -10.04 -0.10 -3.65
N GLU A 63 -10.99 -0.48 -4.51
CA GLU A 63 -11.70 -1.76 -4.38
C GLU A 63 -10.72 -2.91 -4.59
N CYS A 64 -10.73 -3.89 -3.70
CA CYS A 64 -9.76 -4.99 -3.71
C CYS A 64 -9.86 -5.91 -4.94
N ASP A 65 -10.95 -5.85 -5.70
CA ASP A 65 -11.20 -6.66 -6.89
C ASP A 65 -10.63 -6.06 -8.19
N LEU A 66 -10.05 -4.86 -8.13
CA LEU A 66 -9.42 -4.23 -9.29
C LEU A 66 -8.17 -5.01 -9.76
N LYS A 67 -8.08 -5.19 -11.07
CA LYS A 67 -6.93 -5.84 -11.72
C LYS A 67 -5.80 -4.84 -11.95
N LEU A 68 -4.91 -4.71 -10.98
CA LEU A 68 -3.72 -3.86 -11.04
C LEU A 68 -2.44 -4.71 -10.89
N GLN A 69 -1.31 -4.16 -11.31
CA GLN A 69 0.01 -4.75 -11.02
C GLN A 69 0.35 -4.57 -9.53
N TRP A 70 1.25 -5.39 -9.01
CA TRP A 70 1.63 -5.40 -7.60
C TRP A 70 3.15 -5.37 -7.43
N ILE A 71 3.58 -4.96 -6.23
CA ILE A 71 4.97 -4.97 -5.80
C ILE A 71 5.11 -5.98 -4.66
N CYS A 72 6.10 -6.86 -4.76
CA CYS A 72 6.44 -7.81 -3.71
C CYS A 72 7.68 -7.34 -2.93
N GLN A 73 7.74 -7.68 -1.65
CA GLN A 73 8.93 -7.53 -0.80
C GLN A 73 9.43 -8.91 -0.39
N LYS A 74 10.75 -9.05 -0.28
CA LYS A 74 11.43 -10.20 0.32
C LYS A 74 12.65 -9.68 1.07
N GLU A 75 12.99 -10.30 2.19
CA GLU A 75 14.24 -10.02 2.90
C GLU A 75 15.46 -10.23 2.02
N ALA A 76 16.43 -9.32 2.14
CA ALA A 76 17.73 -9.52 1.53
C ALA A 76 18.40 -10.71 2.23
N THR A 77 18.75 -11.73 1.45
CA THR A 77 19.53 -12.86 1.99
C THR A 77 20.99 -12.44 1.97
N GLU A 78 21.61 -12.26 3.14
CA GLU A 78 23.06 -12.20 3.24
C GLU A 78 23.62 -13.58 2.84
N LEU A 79 24.50 -13.59 1.84
CA LEU A 79 25.20 -14.79 1.37
C LEU A 79 26.42 -15.07 2.23
#